data_AF-A0A1G9MSL7-F1
#
_entry.id   AF-A0A1G9MSL7-F1
#
_cell.length_a   1.000
_cell.length_b   1.000
_cell.length_c   1.000
_cell.angle_alpha   90.00
_cell.angle_beta   90.00
_cell.angle_gamma   90.00
#
_symmetry.space_group_name_H-M   'P 1'
#
loop_
_entity.id
_entity.type
_entity.pdbx_description
1 polymer ?
#
loop_
_entity_poly.entity_id
_entity_poly.type
_entity_poly.pdbx_seq_one_letter_code
_entity_poly.pdbx_strand_id
1 'polypeptide(L)'
;MKQLDRLGTGIGWRPEIAAAVERLPGLDWVEVVAENVCPGHLPESLGRLRERGVTVVPHGVSLGLGGAERPDARRLADLAERAEALGAPLVTEHIAFVRAGGTLTASPRLEAGHLLPVPRTRDALDVLCENVRIAQDSLPVPLALENIAALVSWPGEEMTEGRFLAELVERTGVRLLIDVANLHTNHVNRGEDPVRALDELPVEAIAYVHVAGGLERDGVWHDTHAHPVPRPVLDILAELRSRTDPPGVLLERDDDFPPEGELAAELETIRATLAAPARRSPRAQAQITPPASVDEADEAGRADREDGVDTAHEPALHGAPSAAAHGPGTGTGTGKGASAGPVPGSGPREGALHGPLPDAGPGPRPGDGAGPGPNAPARERLGLAQAALLSALVAGTPPPEGFDARRLRVQTRALAAKRADVVAKVAPELPEILGTGYRAAYLDYAKSRPMRDGYRRDALDFAEYLLVAGRPEDPVAHRRLTHWWQDRAAPRPPGRTTRFVRAARAALVRG
;
A
#
# COMPACT_ATOMS: atom_id res chain seq x y z
N MET A 1 -22.43 10.88 16.03
CA MET A 1 -21.03 10.43 15.91
C MET A 1 -20.12 11.56 16.36
N LYS A 2 -19.10 11.27 17.19
CA LYS A 2 -18.08 12.28 17.52
C LYS A 2 -17.35 12.66 16.23
N GLN A 3 -17.21 13.96 15.97
CA GLN A 3 -16.29 14.46 14.95
C GLN A 3 -14.90 13.90 15.31
N LEU A 4 -14.20 13.30 14.35
CA LEU A 4 -12.76 13.05 14.54
C LEU A 4 -12.14 14.44 14.76
N ASP A 5 -11.40 14.59 15.85
CA ASP A 5 -10.66 15.82 16.10
C ASP A 5 -9.76 16.09 14.88
N ARG A 6 -9.54 17.38 14.56
CA ARG A 6 -8.68 17.74 13.43
C ARG A 6 -7.27 17.17 13.66
N LEU A 7 -6.85 16.28 12.77
CA LEU A 7 -5.52 15.65 12.80
C LEU A 7 -4.42 16.64 12.38
N GLY A 8 -4.70 17.58 11.48
CA GLY A 8 -3.68 18.51 10.97
C GLY A 8 -2.74 17.85 9.96
N THR A 9 -1.47 18.25 9.93
CA THR A 9 -0.48 17.72 8.97
C THR A 9 0.37 16.63 9.61
N GLY A 10 0.36 15.43 9.01
CA GLY A 10 1.11 14.27 9.48
C GLY A 10 2.12 13.75 8.46
N ILE A 11 2.86 12.72 8.85
CA ILE A 11 3.83 12.03 7.99
C ILE A 11 3.76 10.52 8.18
N GLY A 12 3.95 9.76 7.10
CA GLY A 12 4.14 8.31 7.17
C GLY A 12 5.38 7.96 8.00
N TRP A 13 5.19 7.19 9.07
CA TRP A 13 6.27 6.61 9.85
C TRP A 13 6.80 5.37 9.14
N ARG A 14 8.11 5.32 8.93
CA ARG A 14 8.84 4.13 8.48
C ARG A 14 10.06 3.92 9.40
N PRO A 15 10.47 2.66 9.68
CA PRO A 15 11.64 2.39 10.53
C PRO A 15 12.89 3.18 10.12
N GLU A 16 13.08 3.39 8.81
CA GLU A 16 14.21 4.07 8.19
C GLU A 16 14.31 5.56 8.55
N ILE A 17 13.17 6.23 8.75
CA ILE A 17 13.08 7.66 9.10
C ILE A 17 12.55 7.92 10.50
N ALA A 18 12.35 6.87 11.31
CA ALA A 18 11.76 6.96 12.65
C ALA A 18 12.40 8.05 13.53
N ALA A 19 13.73 8.14 13.52
CA ALA A 19 14.45 9.13 14.32
C ALA A 19 14.26 10.57 13.81
N ALA A 20 14.12 10.77 12.50
CA ALA A 20 13.83 12.07 11.91
C ALA A 20 12.40 12.50 12.23
N VAL A 21 11.43 11.60 12.07
CA VAL A 21 10.01 11.81 12.40
C VAL A 21 9.84 12.20 13.87
N GLU A 22 10.57 11.54 14.78
CA GLU A 22 10.55 11.89 16.21
C GLU A 22 11.01 13.33 16.50
N ARG A 23 11.93 13.87 15.71
CA ARG A 23 12.46 15.23 15.94
C ARG A 23 11.64 16.33 15.27
N LEU A 24 10.68 15.98 14.40
CA LEU A 24 9.83 16.97 13.74
C LEU A 24 9.04 17.78 14.79
N PRO A 25 9.16 19.12 14.77
CA PRO A 25 8.42 19.98 15.67
C PRO A 25 6.95 20.06 15.25
N GLY A 26 6.04 20.07 16.24
CA GLY A 26 4.60 20.25 15.99
C GLY A 26 3.97 19.14 15.14
N LEU A 27 4.48 17.91 15.23
CA LEU A 27 3.89 16.75 14.58
C LEU A 27 2.71 16.23 15.41
N ASP A 28 1.50 16.32 14.87
CA ASP A 28 0.26 15.96 15.57
C ASP A 28 -0.06 14.46 15.47
N TRP A 29 0.32 13.84 14.35
CA TRP A 29 0.01 12.45 14.08
C TRP A 29 0.95 11.81 13.04
N VAL A 30 1.02 10.49 13.07
CA VAL A 30 1.73 9.67 12.10
C VAL A 30 0.85 8.51 11.64
N GLU A 31 1.12 8.04 10.43
CA GLU A 31 0.57 6.79 9.93
C GLU A 31 1.65 5.70 9.91
N VAL A 32 1.28 4.46 10.22
CA VAL A 32 2.17 3.31 10.12
C VAL A 32 1.53 2.19 9.31
N VAL A 33 2.31 1.53 8.46
CA VAL A 33 1.87 0.30 7.78
C VAL A 33 1.58 -0.78 8.83
N ALA A 34 0.33 -1.19 8.94
CA ALA A 34 -0.17 -2.08 9.99
C ALA A 34 0.61 -3.41 10.02
N GLU A 35 0.85 -4.00 8.84
CA GLU A 35 1.58 -5.27 8.69
C GLU A 35 3.02 -5.23 9.19
N ASN A 36 3.63 -4.03 9.29
CA ASN A 36 4.99 -3.84 9.80
C ASN A 36 5.04 -3.70 11.33
N VAL A 37 3.89 -3.65 12.00
CA VAL A 37 3.79 -3.50 13.46
C VAL A 37 3.45 -4.84 14.11
N CYS A 38 4.16 -5.16 15.18
CA CYS A 38 3.87 -6.29 16.06
C CYS A 38 3.22 -5.76 17.34
N PRO A 39 1.93 -6.06 17.63
CA PRO A 39 1.25 -5.58 18.83
C PRO A 39 2.01 -5.87 20.15
N GLY A 40 2.61 -7.06 20.27
CA GLY A 40 3.39 -7.45 21.44
C GLY A 40 4.80 -6.83 21.53
N HIS A 41 5.25 -6.13 20.49
CA HIS A 41 6.58 -5.52 20.44
C HIS A 41 6.57 -4.28 19.52
N LEU A 42 5.90 -3.22 19.97
CA LEU A 42 5.88 -1.95 19.25
C LEU A 42 7.30 -1.38 19.15
N PRO A 43 7.69 -0.81 17.99
CA PRO A 43 8.91 -0.02 17.87
C PRO A 43 8.97 1.07 18.95
N GLU A 44 10.12 1.21 19.62
CA GLU A 44 10.29 2.19 20.71
C GLU A 44 9.95 3.63 20.27
N SER A 45 10.25 3.95 19.01
CA SER A 45 9.91 5.22 18.36
C SER A 45 8.41 5.54 18.44
N LEU A 46 7.55 4.57 18.11
CA LEU A 46 6.10 4.72 18.19
C LEU A 46 5.65 4.88 19.64
N GLY A 47 6.30 4.18 20.59
CA GLY A 47 6.07 4.38 22.02
C GLY A 47 6.33 5.83 22.45
N ARG A 48 7.50 6.38 22.12
CA ARG A 48 7.88 7.77 22.44
C ARG A 48 6.98 8.81 21.78
N LEU A 49 6.56 8.58 20.53
CA LEU A 49 5.59 9.45 19.84
C LEU A 49 4.25 9.47 20.58
N ARG A 50 3.73 8.29 20.98
CA ARG A 50 2.47 8.18 21.72
C ARG A 50 2.55 8.83 23.12
N GLU A 51 3.66 8.66 23.83
CA GLU A 51 3.90 9.30 25.12
C GLU A 51 3.87 10.84 25.03
N ARG A 52 4.21 11.39 23.86
CA ARG A 52 4.10 12.83 23.57
C ARG A 52 2.71 13.28 23.13
N GLY A 53 1.75 12.36 23.02
CA GLY A 53 0.39 12.64 22.54
C GLY A 53 0.25 12.65 21.02
N VAL A 54 1.23 12.15 20.27
CA VAL A 54 1.12 12.00 18.80
C VAL A 54 0.15 10.85 18.49
N THR A 55 -0.86 11.13 17.68
CA THR A 55 -1.81 10.11 17.23
C THR A 55 -1.12 9.15 16.25
N VAL A 56 -1.34 7.84 16.40
CA VAL A 56 -0.81 6.83 15.47
C VAL A 56 -1.98 6.12 14.78
N VAL A 57 -2.04 6.21 13.46
CA VAL A 57 -3.06 5.54 12.63
C VAL A 57 -2.43 4.35 11.89
N PRO A 58 -2.91 3.12 12.10
CA PRO A 58 -2.48 1.98 11.31
C PRO A 58 -3.19 1.95 9.96
N HIS A 59 -2.39 1.79 8.91
CA HIS A 59 -2.84 1.69 7.53
C HIS A 59 -2.52 0.31 6.97
N GLY A 60 -3.56 -0.44 6.61
CA GLY A 60 -3.47 -1.82 6.12
C GLY A 60 -3.28 -1.89 4.62
N VAL A 61 -2.40 -2.81 4.19
CA VAL A 61 -2.09 -3.01 2.76
C VAL A 61 -2.47 -4.41 2.26
N SER A 62 -3.10 -5.23 3.09
CA SER A 62 -3.22 -6.66 2.82
C SER A 62 -4.59 -7.29 3.04
N LEU A 63 -5.66 -6.58 3.43
CA LEU A 63 -6.99 -7.18 3.57
C LEU A 63 -7.59 -7.51 2.20
N GLY A 64 -7.51 -6.56 1.27
CA GLY A 64 -8.06 -6.71 -0.08
C GLY A 64 -9.60 -6.75 -0.10
N LEU A 65 -10.23 -5.77 0.53
CA LEU A 65 -11.69 -5.71 0.72
C LEU A 65 -12.48 -5.66 -0.60
N GLY A 66 -11.83 -5.27 -1.70
CA GLY A 66 -12.38 -5.31 -3.06
C GLY A 66 -12.40 -6.69 -3.71
N GLY A 67 -11.86 -7.72 -3.05
CA GLY A 67 -11.84 -9.09 -3.55
C GLY A 67 -13.20 -9.79 -3.48
N ALA A 68 -13.43 -10.75 -4.37
CA ALA A 68 -14.64 -11.57 -4.37
C ALA A 68 -14.71 -12.56 -3.20
N GLU A 69 -13.59 -12.94 -2.58
CA GLU A 69 -13.63 -13.70 -1.32
C GLU A 69 -14.06 -12.79 -0.16
N ARG A 70 -14.68 -13.35 0.87
CA ARG A 70 -14.93 -12.60 2.10
C ARG A 70 -13.60 -12.28 2.80
N PRO A 71 -13.50 -11.16 3.54
CA PRO A 71 -12.28 -10.81 4.27
C PRO A 71 -11.84 -11.94 5.21
N ASP A 72 -10.53 -12.18 5.27
CA ASP A 72 -9.98 -13.21 6.14
C ASP A 72 -10.12 -12.81 7.62
N ALA A 73 -10.80 -13.65 8.40
CA ALA A 73 -11.09 -13.36 9.80
C ALA A 73 -9.83 -13.22 10.67
N ARG A 74 -8.73 -13.92 10.34
CA ARG A 74 -7.47 -13.78 11.09
C ARG A 74 -6.81 -12.44 10.78
N ARG A 75 -6.79 -12.02 9.51
CA ARG A 75 -6.24 -10.70 9.13
C ARG A 75 -7.03 -9.55 9.74
N LEU A 76 -8.36 -9.69 9.85
CA LEU A 76 -9.20 -8.72 10.55
C LEU A 76 -8.87 -8.66 12.05
N ALA A 77 -8.74 -9.81 12.71
CA ALA A 77 -8.34 -9.87 14.12
C ALA A 77 -6.94 -9.28 14.35
N ASP A 78 -6.00 -9.57 13.45
CA ASP A 78 -4.65 -9.02 13.44
C ASP A 78 -4.66 -7.49 13.32
N LEU A 79 -5.49 -6.92 12.44
CA LEU A 79 -5.64 -5.47 12.29
C LEU A 79 -6.31 -4.84 13.52
N ALA A 80 -7.32 -5.49 14.08
CA ALA A 80 -7.96 -5.08 15.32
C ALA A 80 -6.98 -4.99 16.49
N GLU A 81 -6.16 -6.03 16.69
CA GLU A 81 -5.14 -6.06 17.75
C GLU A 81 -4.12 -4.92 17.60
N ARG A 82 -3.73 -4.59 16.36
CA ARG A 82 -2.83 -3.47 16.07
C ARG A 82 -3.47 -2.12 16.38
N ALA A 83 -4.74 -1.95 16.03
CA ALA A 83 -5.49 -0.73 16.34
C ALA A 83 -5.55 -0.49 17.86
N GLU A 84 -5.85 -1.54 18.64
CA GLU A 84 -5.88 -1.49 20.10
C GLU A 84 -4.50 -1.20 20.70
N ALA A 85 -3.46 -1.92 20.25
CA ALA A 85 -2.09 -1.74 20.76
C ALA A 85 -1.57 -0.32 20.52
N LEU A 86 -1.92 0.28 19.39
CA LEU A 86 -1.57 1.66 19.04
C LEU A 86 -2.50 2.70 19.69
N GLY A 87 -3.65 2.30 20.24
CA GLY A 87 -4.69 3.22 20.72
C GLY A 87 -5.22 4.10 19.59
N ALA A 88 -5.33 3.53 18.39
CA ALA A 88 -5.65 4.26 17.18
C ALA A 88 -7.11 4.75 17.17
N PRO A 89 -7.41 5.96 16.68
CA PRO A 89 -8.78 6.47 16.60
C PRO A 89 -9.58 5.88 15.42
N LEU A 90 -8.88 5.34 14.42
CA LEU A 90 -9.42 4.64 13.26
C LEU A 90 -8.35 3.72 12.67
N VAL A 91 -8.74 2.86 11.74
CA VAL A 91 -7.83 2.13 10.85
C VAL A 91 -8.15 2.45 9.40
N THR A 92 -7.17 2.33 8.52
CA THR A 92 -7.37 2.52 7.08
C THR A 92 -6.97 1.29 6.28
N GLU A 93 -7.60 1.12 5.11
CA GLU A 93 -7.28 0.09 4.12
C GLU A 93 -7.65 0.61 2.73
N HIS A 94 -7.47 -0.19 1.70
CA HIS A 94 -7.62 0.18 0.30
C HIS A 94 -8.87 -0.42 -0.33
N ILE A 95 -9.39 0.31 -1.32
CA ILE A 95 -10.41 -0.19 -2.25
C ILE A 95 -9.69 -0.98 -3.34
N ALA A 96 -9.16 -2.13 -2.95
CA ALA A 96 -8.35 -2.99 -3.81
C ALA A 96 -8.69 -4.46 -3.60
N PHE A 97 -8.38 -5.28 -4.59
CA PHE A 97 -8.21 -6.71 -4.40
C PHE A 97 -6.72 -7.06 -4.52
N VAL A 98 -6.27 -8.04 -3.75
CA VAL A 98 -4.85 -8.49 -3.74
C VAL A 98 -4.72 -9.99 -4.03
N ARG A 99 -5.84 -10.70 -3.99
CA ARG A 99 -5.96 -12.15 -4.17
C ARG A 99 -7.21 -12.48 -4.96
N ALA A 100 -7.14 -13.57 -5.72
CA ALA A 100 -8.28 -14.12 -6.44
C ALA A 100 -8.08 -15.64 -6.64
N GLY A 101 -9.12 -16.30 -7.14
CA GLY A 101 -9.11 -17.75 -7.37
C GLY A 101 -9.77 -18.54 -6.24
N GLY A 102 -9.28 -19.75 -5.97
CA GLY A 102 -9.74 -20.58 -4.85
C GLY A 102 -11.09 -21.27 -5.09
N THR A 103 -11.73 -21.69 -3.98
CA THR A 103 -12.96 -22.49 -3.99
C THR A 103 -14.10 -21.80 -4.74
N LEU A 104 -14.21 -20.48 -4.63
CA LEU A 104 -15.27 -19.68 -5.26
C LEU A 104 -15.28 -19.82 -6.79
N THR A 105 -14.11 -20.02 -7.39
CA THR A 105 -13.93 -20.04 -8.87
C THR A 105 -13.44 -21.38 -9.38
N ALA A 106 -13.30 -22.39 -8.49
CA ALA A 106 -12.67 -23.67 -8.78
C ALA A 106 -11.29 -23.54 -9.48
N SER A 107 -10.51 -22.53 -9.09
CA SER A 107 -9.20 -22.24 -9.69
C SER A 107 -8.10 -22.13 -8.62
N PRO A 108 -6.80 -22.21 -8.98
CA PRO A 108 -5.71 -22.02 -8.03
C PRO A 108 -5.82 -20.66 -7.33
N ARG A 109 -5.49 -20.60 -6.04
CA ARG A 109 -5.38 -19.32 -5.33
C ARG A 109 -4.15 -18.55 -5.82
N LEU A 110 -4.36 -17.29 -6.17
CA LEU A 110 -3.33 -16.39 -6.69
C LEU A 110 -3.23 -15.16 -5.79
N GLU A 111 -2.00 -14.68 -5.59
CA GLU A 111 -1.73 -13.43 -4.88
C GLU A 111 -0.87 -12.51 -5.74
N ALA A 112 -1.30 -11.25 -5.86
CA ALA A 112 -0.60 -10.22 -6.64
C ALA A 112 0.68 -9.74 -5.93
N GLY A 113 0.70 -9.80 -4.59
CA GLY A 113 1.69 -9.15 -3.74
C GLY A 113 1.52 -7.62 -3.67
N HIS A 114 0.58 -7.06 -4.40
CA HIS A 114 0.32 -5.64 -4.44
C HIS A 114 -1.16 -5.37 -4.70
N LEU A 115 -1.57 -4.11 -4.49
CA LEU A 115 -2.94 -3.66 -4.71
C LEU A 115 -3.28 -3.72 -6.20
N LEU A 116 -4.48 -4.21 -6.51
CA LEU A 116 -5.05 -4.18 -7.86
C LEU A 116 -6.42 -3.49 -7.84
N PRO A 117 -6.74 -2.72 -8.90
CA PRO A 117 -7.98 -1.93 -8.95
C PRO A 117 -9.20 -2.84 -8.99
N VAL A 118 -10.28 -2.42 -8.35
CA VAL A 118 -11.58 -3.10 -8.49
C VAL A 118 -12.31 -2.62 -9.75
N PRO A 119 -13.14 -3.47 -10.39
CA PRO A 119 -14.05 -2.98 -11.43
C PRO A 119 -15.10 -2.07 -10.79
N ARG A 120 -15.32 -0.87 -11.34
CA ARG A 120 -16.35 0.06 -10.87
C ARG A 120 -17.73 -0.31 -11.44
N THR A 121 -18.21 -1.50 -11.08
CA THR A 121 -19.53 -2.03 -11.46
C THR A 121 -20.42 -2.22 -10.23
N ARG A 122 -21.73 -2.35 -10.44
CA ARG A 122 -22.73 -2.58 -9.39
C ARG A 122 -22.50 -3.90 -8.66
N ASP A 123 -22.17 -4.96 -9.41
CA ASP A 123 -21.79 -6.26 -8.83
C ASP A 123 -20.59 -6.13 -7.89
N ALA A 124 -19.55 -5.40 -8.31
CA ALA A 124 -18.36 -5.20 -7.51
C ALA A 124 -18.64 -4.33 -6.28
N LEU A 125 -19.44 -3.29 -6.43
CA LEU A 125 -19.88 -2.44 -5.34
C LEU A 125 -20.71 -3.23 -4.31
N ASP A 126 -21.60 -4.12 -4.74
CA ASP A 126 -22.40 -4.97 -3.85
C ASP A 126 -21.51 -5.89 -2.99
N VAL A 127 -20.52 -6.51 -3.62
CA VAL A 127 -19.55 -7.37 -2.92
C VAL A 127 -18.66 -6.57 -1.98
N LEU A 128 -18.15 -5.42 -2.44
CA LEU A 128 -17.35 -4.52 -1.61
C LEU A 128 -18.15 -4.03 -0.40
N CYS A 129 -19.40 -3.60 -0.58
CA CYS A 129 -20.27 -3.18 0.53
C CYS A 129 -20.47 -4.29 1.56
N GLU A 130 -20.64 -5.55 1.13
CA GLU A 130 -20.72 -6.69 2.06
C GLU A 130 -19.41 -6.90 2.82
N ASN A 131 -18.28 -6.87 2.12
CA ASN A 131 -16.96 -7.06 2.71
C ASN A 131 -16.60 -5.92 3.70
N VAL A 132 -16.98 -4.69 3.39
CA VAL A 132 -16.79 -3.51 4.25
C VAL A 132 -17.59 -3.64 5.54
N ARG A 133 -18.86 -4.11 5.48
CA ARG A 133 -19.66 -4.35 6.68
C ARG A 133 -19.03 -5.44 7.57
N ILE A 134 -18.57 -6.53 6.97
CA ILE A 134 -17.84 -7.59 7.71
C ILE A 134 -16.61 -7.01 8.42
N ALA A 135 -15.85 -6.15 7.74
CA ALA A 135 -14.68 -5.50 8.33
C ALA A 135 -15.06 -4.54 9.46
N GLN A 136 -16.05 -3.66 9.25
CA GLN A 136 -16.56 -2.74 10.27
C GLN A 136 -17.05 -3.47 11.52
N ASP A 137 -17.75 -4.60 11.36
CA ASP A 137 -18.25 -5.42 12.48
C ASP A 137 -17.10 -6.11 13.25
N SER A 138 -15.95 -6.31 12.61
CA SER A 138 -14.79 -7.00 13.19
C SER A 138 -13.76 -6.07 13.81
N LEU A 139 -13.82 -4.77 13.51
CA LEU A 139 -12.82 -3.78 13.92
C LEU A 139 -13.30 -2.99 15.15
N PRO A 140 -12.42 -2.74 16.13
CA PRO A 140 -12.79 -2.05 17.37
C PRO A 140 -12.96 -0.53 17.19
N VAL A 141 -12.57 -0.01 16.03
CA VAL A 141 -12.54 1.42 15.69
C VAL A 141 -13.03 1.62 14.25
N PRO A 142 -13.45 2.84 13.87
CA PRO A 142 -13.90 3.12 12.52
C PRO A 142 -12.89 2.74 11.43
N LEU A 143 -13.42 2.31 10.29
CA LEU A 143 -12.66 2.01 9.07
C LEU A 143 -12.75 3.19 8.09
N ALA A 144 -11.62 3.60 7.51
CA ALA A 144 -11.59 4.44 6.32
C ALA A 144 -10.96 3.69 5.13
N LEU A 145 -11.44 3.97 3.92
CA LEU A 145 -11.00 3.30 2.70
C LEU A 145 -10.38 4.24 1.70
N GLU A 146 -9.27 3.79 1.11
CA GLU A 146 -8.43 4.55 0.19
C GLU A 146 -8.69 4.23 -1.28
N ASN A 147 -8.78 5.28 -2.11
CA ASN A 147 -8.73 5.15 -3.56
C ASN A 147 -7.29 4.86 -4.01
N ILE A 148 -7.11 3.97 -4.98
CA ILE A 148 -5.78 3.56 -5.43
C ILE A 148 -5.42 4.13 -6.81
N ALA A 149 -4.13 4.28 -7.07
CA ALA A 149 -3.61 4.41 -8.42
C ALA A 149 -3.87 3.12 -9.21
N ALA A 150 -4.32 3.28 -10.45
CA ALA A 150 -4.60 2.18 -11.35
C ALA A 150 -3.90 2.38 -12.70
N LEU A 151 -3.11 1.38 -13.10
CA LEU A 151 -2.48 1.35 -14.42
C LEU A 151 -3.40 0.75 -15.50
N VAL A 152 -4.39 -0.05 -15.09
CA VAL A 152 -5.31 -0.76 -15.97
C VAL A 152 -6.73 -0.32 -15.70
N SER A 153 -7.52 -0.17 -16.75
CA SER A 153 -8.97 0.06 -16.66
C SER A 153 -9.70 -1.26 -16.83
N TRP A 154 -10.74 -1.47 -16.02
CA TRP A 154 -11.62 -2.61 -16.19
C TRP A 154 -12.54 -2.39 -17.40
N PRO A 155 -12.73 -3.38 -18.28
CA PRO A 155 -13.76 -3.30 -19.31
C PRO A 155 -15.14 -3.31 -18.64
N GLY A 156 -16.05 -2.46 -19.13
CA GLY A 156 -17.43 -2.40 -18.65
C GLY A 156 -17.62 -1.66 -17.32
N GLU A 157 -16.72 -0.73 -16.95
CA GLU A 157 -16.98 0.17 -15.83
C GLU A 157 -18.28 0.96 -16.04
N GLU A 158 -19.08 1.04 -14.98
CA GLU A 158 -20.43 1.61 -15.01
C GLU A 158 -20.53 2.95 -14.27
N MET A 159 -19.49 3.26 -13.49
CA MET A 159 -19.41 4.39 -12.58
C MET A 159 -18.05 5.09 -12.72
N THR A 160 -18.06 6.40 -12.51
CA THR A 160 -16.84 7.18 -12.24
C THR A 160 -16.30 6.87 -10.85
N GLU A 161 -15.05 7.28 -10.58
CA GLU A 161 -14.42 7.09 -9.26
C GLU A 161 -15.24 7.74 -8.15
N GLY A 162 -15.57 9.02 -8.31
CA GLY A 162 -16.33 9.78 -7.32
C GLY A 162 -17.70 9.17 -7.04
N ARG A 163 -18.46 8.76 -8.07
CA ARG A 163 -19.74 8.05 -7.88
C ARG A 163 -19.59 6.72 -7.17
N PHE A 164 -18.58 5.92 -7.52
CA PHE A 164 -18.34 4.63 -6.87
C PHE A 164 -18.04 4.81 -5.37
N LEU A 165 -17.24 5.82 -5.02
CA LEU A 165 -16.94 6.18 -3.63
C LEU A 165 -18.17 6.74 -2.89
N ALA A 166 -18.96 7.60 -3.55
CA ALA A 166 -20.18 8.15 -2.99
C ALA A 166 -21.19 7.06 -2.63
N GLU A 167 -21.48 6.14 -3.55
CA GLU A 167 -22.40 5.04 -3.29
C GLU A 167 -21.86 4.06 -2.23
N LEU A 168 -20.54 3.83 -2.18
CA LEU A 168 -19.93 3.02 -1.13
C LEU A 168 -20.17 3.63 0.25
N VAL A 169 -19.92 4.94 0.40
CA VAL A 169 -20.15 5.67 1.65
C VAL A 169 -21.64 5.67 2.01
N GLU A 170 -22.52 5.98 1.06
CA GLU A 170 -23.97 5.99 1.30
C GLU A 170 -24.48 4.65 1.84
N ARG A 171 -23.98 3.53 1.28
CA ARG A 171 -24.46 2.19 1.62
C ARG A 171 -23.85 1.60 2.89
N THR A 172 -22.68 2.07 3.32
CA THR A 172 -21.90 1.45 4.41
C THR A 172 -21.57 2.39 5.57
N GLY A 173 -21.66 3.71 5.35
CA GLY A 173 -21.21 4.71 6.30
C GLY A 173 -19.69 4.69 6.55
N VAL A 174 -18.92 3.98 5.71
CA VAL A 174 -17.46 3.93 5.83
C VAL A 174 -16.85 5.32 5.62
N ARG A 175 -15.71 5.58 6.26
CA ARG A 175 -14.95 6.81 6.02
C ARG A 175 -14.09 6.67 4.76
N LEU A 176 -13.61 7.79 4.23
CA LEU A 176 -12.71 7.82 3.07
C LEU A 176 -11.33 8.34 3.47
N LEU A 177 -10.30 7.64 3.03
CA LEU A 177 -8.95 8.17 2.88
C LEU A 177 -8.81 8.59 1.42
N ILE A 178 -8.66 9.88 1.14
CA ILE A 178 -8.50 10.34 -0.26
C ILE A 178 -7.03 10.57 -0.53
N ASP A 179 -6.46 9.80 -1.44
CA ASP A 179 -5.12 10.05 -1.94
C ASP A 179 -5.20 10.87 -3.23
N VAL A 180 -4.75 12.12 -3.15
CA VAL A 180 -4.72 13.04 -4.29
C VAL A 180 -3.55 12.76 -5.24
N ALA A 181 -2.50 12.07 -4.80
CA ALA A 181 -1.46 11.54 -5.68
C ALA A 181 -2.04 10.42 -6.54
N ASN A 182 -2.85 9.52 -5.96
CA ASN A 182 -3.57 8.51 -6.73
C ASN A 182 -4.54 9.14 -7.77
N LEU A 183 -5.23 10.24 -7.42
CA LEU A 183 -6.05 10.98 -8.40
C LEU A 183 -5.21 11.55 -9.55
N HIS A 184 -4.02 12.09 -9.26
CA HIS A 184 -3.09 12.54 -10.30
C HIS A 184 -2.62 11.38 -11.17
N THR A 185 -2.23 10.26 -10.55
CA THR A 185 -1.79 9.05 -11.24
C THR A 185 -2.87 8.54 -12.19
N ASN A 186 -4.14 8.50 -11.73
CA ASN A 186 -5.28 8.08 -12.54
C ASN A 186 -5.58 9.08 -13.68
N HIS A 187 -5.39 10.38 -13.46
CA HIS A 187 -5.48 11.39 -14.52
C HIS A 187 -4.48 11.12 -15.64
N VAL A 188 -3.20 10.95 -15.31
CA VAL A 188 -2.13 10.75 -16.32
C VAL A 188 -2.25 9.39 -17.01
N ASN A 189 -2.52 8.33 -16.25
CA ASN A 189 -2.49 6.97 -16.78
C ASN A 189 -3.79 6.56 -17.49
N ARG A 190 -4.94 7.08 -17.06
CA ARG A 190 -6.28 6.65 -17.50
C ARG A 190 -7.12 7.79 -18.09
N GLY A 191 -6.64 9.03 -18.06
CA GLY A 191 -7.38 10.19 -18.57
C GLY A 191 -8.56 10.60 -17.70
N GLU A 192 -8.60 10.18 -16.44
CA GLU A 192 -9.68 10.55 -15.51
C GLU A 192 -9.60 12.03 -15.14
N ASP A 193 -10.74 12.70 -14.92
CA ASP A 193 -10.76 14.10 -14.50
C ASP A 193 -10.76 14.18 -12.96
N PRO A 194 -9.65 14.60 -12.32
CA PRO A 194 -9.56 14.63 -10.87
C PRO A 194 -10.53 15.65 -10.26
N VAL A 195 -10.82 16.76 -10.96
CA VAL A 195 -11.78 17.77 -10.49
C VAL A 195 -13.18 17.18 -10.46
N ARG A 196 -13.56 16.42 -11.50
CA ARG A 196 -14.84 15.71 -11.52
C ARG A 196 -14.95 14.67 -10.40
N ALA A 197 -13.88 13.91 -10.15
CA ALA A 197 -13.87 12.96 -9.04
C ALA A 197 -14.13 13.69 -7.71
N LEU A 198 -13.42 14.80 -7.46
CA LEU A 198 -13.61 15.63 -6.26
C LEU A 198 -15.00 16.25 -6.15
N ASP A 199 -15.64 16.63 -7.27
CA ASP A 199 -17.02 17.16 -7.29
C ASP A 199 -18.07 16.13 -6.91
N GLU A 200 -17.79 14.85 -7.16
CA GLU A 200 -18.69 13.72 -6.88
C GLU A 200 -18.44 13.10 -5.48
N LEU A 201 -17.39 13.50 -4.76
CA LEU A 201 -17.03 12.93 -3.45
C LEU A 201 -17.95 13.37 -2.30
N PRO A 202 -18.32 12.47 -1.37
CA PRO A 202 -18.93 12.84 -0.10
C PRO A 202 -17.87 13.41 0.86
N VAL A 203 -17.56 14.69 0.72
CA VAL A 203 -16.44 15.34 1.42
C VAL A 203 -16.52 15.29 2.95
N GLU A 204 -17.72 15.13 3.52
CA GLU A 204 -17.98 14.93 4.94
C GLU A 204 -17.58 13.54 5.47
N ALA A 205 -17.38 12.57 4.57
CA ALA A 205 -16.93 11.22 4.90
C ALA A 205 -15.40 11.10 4.96
N ILE A 206 -14.66 12.12 4.50
CA ILE A 206 -13.19 12.11 4.50
C ILE A 206 -12.66 12.06 5.94
N ALA A 207 -11.87 11.03 6.25
CA ALA A 207 -11.13 10.90 7.49
C ALA A 207 -9.81 11.69 7.43
N TYR A 208 -9.02 11.51 6.38
CA TYR A 208 -7.83 12.29 6.06
C TYR A 208 -7.43 12.10 4.59
N VAL A 209 -6.36 12.78 4.18
CA VAL A 209 -5.89 12.84 2.79
C VAL A 209 -4.44 12.40 2.72
N HIS A 210 -4.08 11.63 1.70
CA HIS A 210 -2.69 11.35 1.34
C HIS A 210 -2.18 12.31 0.27
N VAL A 211 -0.92 12.73 0.44
CA VAL A 211 -0.12 13.34 -0.61
C VAL A 211 1.20 12.59 -0.71
N ALA A 212 1.51 12.15 -1.92
CA ALA A 212 2.76 11.49 -2.24
C ALA A 212 3.36 12.11 -3.50
N GLY A 213 4.62 11.77 -3.76
CA GLY A 213 5.26 12.09 -5.03
C GLY A 213 5.56 10.87 -5.86
N GLY A 214 5.58 11.09 -7.17
CA GLY A 214 5.81 10.09 -8.19
C GLY A 214 6.71 10.63 -9.30
N LEU A 215 6.90 9.80 -10.31
CA LEU A 215 7.68 10.18 -11.49
C LEU A 215 7.04 9.62 -12.74
N GLU A 216 7.18 10.35 -13.85
CA GLU A 216 6.81 9.85 -15.16
C GLU A 216 7.99 9.11 -15.80
N ARG A 217 7.74 7.89 -16.30
CA ARG A 217 8.70 7.11 -17.06
C ARG A 217 8.02 6.43 -18.23
N ASP A 218 8.60 6.57 -19.41
CA ASP A 218 8.11 5.93 -20.64
C ASP A 218 6.63 6.24 -20.95
N GLY A 219 6.16 7.45 -20.61
CA GLY A 219 4.76 7.90 -20.79
C GLY A 219 3.76 7.31 -19.79
N VAL A 220 4.26 6.77 -18.66
CA VAL A 220 3.46 6.21 -17.57
C VAL A 220 3.86 6.91 -16.28
N TRP A 221 2.87 7.41 -15.54
CA TRP A 221 3.11 7.92 -14.20
C TRP A 221 3.23 6.76 -13.21
N HIS A 222 4.31 6.75 -12.45
CA HIS A 222 4.57 5.77 -11.41
C HIS A 222 4.41 6.43 -10.05
N ASP A 223 3.47 5.92 -9.27
CA ASP A 223 3.26 6.35 -7.90
C ASP A 223 4.29 5.68 -6.98
N THR A 224 5.47 6.27 -6.92
CA THR A 224 6.62 5.64 -6.25
C THR A 224 6.68 5.90 -4.75
N HIS A 225 6.06 7.00 -4.31
CA HIS A 225 6.18 7.56 -2.96
C HIS A 225 7.65 7.81 -2.55
N ALA A 226 8.55 7.91 -3.53
CA ALA A 226 9.99 8.08 -3.35
C ALA A 226 10.49 9.46 -3.82
N HIS A 227 9.60 10.26 -4.42
CA HIS A 227 9.94 11.56 -5.01
C HIS A 227 9.22 12.70 -4.29
N PRO A 228 9.77 13.93 -4.28
CA PRO A 228 9.09 15.10 -3.73
C PRO A 228 7.67 15.27 -4.27
N VAL A 229 6.75 15.79 -3.45
CA VAL A 229 5.36 16.03 -3.89
C VAL A 229 5.34 17.04 -5.04
N PRO A 230 4.91 16.65 -6.25
CA PRO A 230 4.98 17.52 -7.40
C PRO A 230 3.83 18.53 -7.40
N ARG A 231 4.02 19.64 -8.12
CA ARG A 231 3.04 20.73 -8.17
C ARG A 231 1.62 20.29 -8.56
N PRO A 232 1.41 19.42 -9.57
CA PRO A 232 0.06 18.95 -9.92
C PRO A 232 -0.68 18.25 -8.78
N VAL A 233 0.01 17.52 -7.90
CA VAL A 233 -0.62 16.90 -6.72
C VAL A 233 -1.05 17.96 -5.72
N LEU A 234 -0.21 18.98 -5.48
CA LEU A 234 -0.56 20.11 -4.62
C LEU A 234 -1.73 20.93 -5.19
N ASP A 235 -1.85 21.04 -6.51
CA ASP A 235 -2.97 21.72 -7.15
C ASP A 235 -4.29 20.92 -6.95
N ILE A 236 -4.26 19.59 -7.02
CA ILE A 236 -5.43 18.74 -6.67
C ILE A 236 -5.77 18.88 -5.17
N LEU A 237 -4.76 18.93 -4.29
CA LEU A 237 -4.98 19.18 -2.87
C LEU A 237 -5.67 20.54 -2.64
N ALA A 238 -5.24 21.59 -3.35
CA ALA A 238 -5.85 22.91 -3.29
C ALA A 238 -7.30 22.89 -3.81
N GLU A 239 -7.58 22.13 -4.86
CA GLU A 239 -8.94 21.91 -5.36
C GLU A 239 -9.82 21.20 -4.33
N LEU A 240 -9.34 20.14 -3.67
CA LEU A 240 -10.07 19.50 -2.56
C LEU A 240 -10.30 20.49 -1.40
N ARG A 241 -9.27 21.28 -1.04
CA ARG A 241 -9.35 22.31 0.01
C ARG A 241 -10.41 23.38 -0.28
N SER A 242 -10.71 23.64 -1.55
CA SER A 242 -11.75 24.59 -1.95
C SER A 242 -13.18 24.07 -1.69
N ARG A 243 -13.34 22.74 -1.54
CA ARG A 243 -14.62 22.06 -1.30
C ARG A 243 -14.83 21.75 0.18
N THR A 244 -13.76 21.42 0.91
CA THR A 244 -13.81 21.11 2.34
C THR A 244 -12.51 21.50 3.04
N ASP A 245 -12.55 21.60 4.36
CA ASP A 245 -11.34 21.67 5.18
C ASP A 245 -11.00 20.24 5.64
N PRO A 246 -10.03 19.55 4.99
CA PRO A 246 -9.79 18.14 5.28
C PRO A 246 -9.35 17.97 6.75
N PRO A 247 -9.83 16.95 7.48
CA PRO A 247 -9.49 16.79 8.90
C PRO A 247 -7.99 16.59 9.12
N GLY A 248 -7.30 15.92 8.19
CA GLY A 248 -5.85 15.79 8.17
C GLY A 248 -5.30 15.55 6.77
N VAL A 249 -4.01 15.86 6.59
CA VAL A 249 -3.25 15.59 5.36
C VAL A 249 -1.91 14.97 5.75
N LEU A 250 -1.60 13.81 5.20
CA LEU A 250 -0.38 13.06 5.47
C LEU A 250 0.56 13.12 4.26
N LEU A 251 1.83 13.45 4.51
CA LEU A 251 2.90 13.19 3.56
C LEU A 251 3.28 11.71 3.59
N GLU A 252 3.09 11.01 2.47
CA GLU A 252 3.53 9.64 2.29
C GLU A 252 4.89 9.57 1.57
N ARG A 253 5.85 8.96 2.26
CA ARG A 253 7.22 8.70 1.77
C ARG A 253 7.59 7.27 2.13
N ASP A 254 7.72 6.40 1.14
CA ASP A 254 7.96 4.95 1.33
C ASP A 254 9.37 4.47 0.99
N ASP A 255 10.09 5.25 0.21
CA ASP A 255 11.43 4.92 -0.26
C ASP A 255 12.21 6.21 -0.55
N ASP A 256 13.49 6.07 -0.88
CA ASP A 256 14.42 7.19 -1.19
C ASP A 256 14.30 8.36 -0.19
N PHE A 257 14.41 8.02 1.09
CA PHE A 257 14.16 8.95 2.19
C PHE A 257 15.15 10.13 2.18
N PRO A 258 14.67 11.37 1.96
CA PRO A 258 15.55 12.53 1.91
C PRO A 258 15.97 12.96 3.34
N PRO A 259 16.96 13.86 3.46
CA PRO A 259 17.34 14.45 4.73
C PRO A 259 16.15 15.09 5.48
N GLU A 260 16.20 15.10 6.81
CA GLU A 260 15.12 15.60 7.69
C GLU A 260 14.63 17.02 7.33
N GLY A 261 15.55 17.91 6.92
CA GLY A 261 15.21 19.28 6.52
C GLY A 261 14.37 19.36 5.25
N GLU A 262 14.52 18.42 4.33
CA GLU A 262 13.71 18.35 3.11
C GLU A 262 12.31 17.83 3.42
N LEU A 263 12.19 16.79 4.26
CA LEU A 263 10.88 16.32 4.76
C LEU A 263 10.13 17.45 5.48
N ALA A 264 10.81 18.21 6.33
CA ALA A 264 10.22 19.36 7.00
C ALA A 264 9.74 20.43 6.00
N ALA A 265 10.50 20.71 4.95
CA ALA A 265 10.13 21.66 3.90
C ALA A 265 8.92 21.19 3.07
N GLU A 266 8.82 19.88 2.79
CA GLU A 266 7.64 19.31 2.13
C GLU A 266 6.38 19.46 3.00
N LEU A 267 6.48 19.17 4.31
CA LEU A 267 5.39 19.37 5.26
C LEU A 267 4.95 20.85 5.34
N GLU A 268 5.90 21.79 5.35
CA GLU A 268 5.59 23.22 5.27
C GLU A 268 4.89 23.60 3.97
N THR A 269 5.29 23.01 2.84
CA THR A 269 4.63 23.24 1.54
C THR A 269 3.18 22.75 1.55
N ILE A 270 2.91 21.60 2.17
CA ILE A 270 1.55 21.08 2.37
C ILE A 270 0.74 22.03 3.26
N ARG A 271 1.29 22.47 4.40
CA ARG A 271 0.64 23.44 5.30
C ARG A 271 0.31 24.75 4.57
N ALA A 272 1.25 25.27 3.78
CA ALA A 272 1.04 26.49 2.99
C ALA A 272 -0.07 26.32 1.95
N THR A 273 -0.15 25.15 1.30
CA THR A 273 -1.22 24.82 0.35
C THR A 273 -2.60 24.82 1.02
N LEU A 274 -2.70 24.28 2.25
CA LEU A 274 -3.94 24.23 3.01
C LEU A 274 -4.36 25.59 3.61
N ALA A 275 -3.39 26.45 3.91
CA ALA A 275 -3.60 27.80 4.43
C ALA A 275 -3.94 28.83 3.34
N ALA A 276 -3.59 28.54 2.08
CA ALA A 276 -3.91 29.42 0.97
C ALA A 276 -5.43 29.60 0.83
N PRO A 277 -5.91 30.83 0.55
CA PRO A 277 -7.33 31.06 0.33
C PRO A 277 -7.80 30.23 -0.88
N ALA A 278 -8.92 29.53 -0.71
CA ALA A 278 -9.52 28.69 -1.75
C ALA A 278 -9.72 29.50 -3.03
N ARG A 279 -8.91 29.21 -4.06
CA ARG A 279 -9.12 29.74 -5.40
C ARG A 279 -10.10 28.82 -6.09
N ARG A 280 -11.35 29.24 -6.27
CA ARG A 280 -12.29 28.50 -7.12
C ARG A 280 -11.81 28.58 -8.56
N SER A 281 -11.51 27.44 -9.17
CA SER A 281 -11.26 27.36 -10.61
C SER A 281 -12.48 27.89 -11.39
N PRO A 282 -12.31 28.67 -12.47
CA PRO A 282 -13.41 29.29 -13.23
C PRO A 282 -14.43 28.30 -13.83
N ARG A 283 -14.13 27.00 -13.85
CA ARG A 283 -14.96 25.96 -14.47
C ARG A 283 -16.31 25.76 -13.76
N ALA A 284 -16.41 26.11 -12.48
CA ALA A 284 -17.62 25.94 -11.67
C ALA A 284 -18.80 26.89 -12.02
N GLN A 285 -18.60 27.88 -12.89
CA GLN A 285 -19.68 28.81 -13.29
C GLN A 285 -20.33 28.47 -14.64
N ALA A 286 -19.82 27.50 -15.40
CA ALA A 286 -20.25 27.28 -16.78
C ALA A 286 -21.40 26.28 -16.97
N GLN A 287 -21.95 25.65 -15.93
CA GLN A 287 -23.01 24.64 -16.08
C GLN A 287 -24.09 24.73 -15.00
N ILE A 288 -24.83 25.85 -14.97
CA ILE A 288 -26.23 25.86 -14.53
C ILE A 288 -27.00 26.70 -15.55
N THR A 289 -27.22 26.13 -16.72
CA THR A 289 -28.29 26.58 -17.62
C THR A 289 -29.13 25.35 -17.90
N PRO A 290 -30.42 25.33 -17.53
CA PRO A 290 -31.28 24.21 -17.86
C PRO A 290 -31.32 24.06 -19.39
N PRO A 291 -31.32 22.84 -19.94
CA PRO A 291 -31.36 22.65 -21.37
C PRO A 291 -32.67 23.25 -21.90
N ALA A 292 -32.55 24.20 -22.83
CA ALA A 292 -33.67 24.60 -23.67
C ALA A 292 -34.09 23.38 -24.49
N SER A 293 -35.40 23.15 -24.53
CA SER A 293 -36.05 22.15 -25.37
C SER A 293 -35.59 22.29 -26.82
N VAL A 294 -34.98 21.22 -27.35
CA VAL A 294 -34.67 21.10 -28.78
C VAL A 294 -35.86 20.42 -29.45
N ASP A 295 -36.59 21.21 -30.23
CA ASP A 295 -37.41 20.73 -31.33
C ASP A 295 -36.53 20.13 -32.42
N GLU A 296 -37.04 19.07 -33.04
CA GLU A 296 -36.49 18.37 -34.19
C GLU A 296 -36.37 19.29 -35.41
N ALA A 297 -35.22 19.30 -36.09
CA ALA A 297 -35.13 19.34 -37.55
C ALA A 297 -33.69 19.19 -38.08
N ASP A 298 -33.59 18.31 -39.07
CA ASP A 298 -32.74 18.32 -40.27
C ASP A 298 -31.30 17.78 -40.28
N GLU A 299 -31.22 16.63 -40.97
CA GLU A 299 -30.11 16.05 -41.71
C GLU A 299 -29.44 17.04 -42.67
N ALA A 300 -28.11 16.93 -42.79
CA ALA A 300 -27.38 16.65 -44.04
C ALA A 300 -25.98 17.29 -44.03
N GLY A 301 -24.94 16.50 -44.31
CA GLY A 301 -23.63 17.05 -44.68
C GLY A 301 -22.44 16.12 -44.41
N ARG A 302 -22.15 15.26 -45.39
CA ARG A 302 -20.98 14.36 -45.44
C ARG A 302 -19.64 15.10 -45.55
N ALA A 303 -18.59 14.36 -45.17
CA ALA A 303 -17.35 14.10 -45.91
C ALA A 303 -16.03 14.61 -45.31
N ASP A 304 -15.22 13.61 -44.93
CA ASP A 304 -13.81 13.37 -45.27
C ASP A 304 -12.78 14.50 -45.12
N ARG A 305 -11.73 14.22 -44.33
CA ARG A 305 -10.33 14.28 -44.81
C ARG A 305 -9.35 13.59 -43.86
N GLU A 306 -8.51 12.78 -44.49
CA GLU A 306 -7.40 11.99 -43.98
C GLU A 306 -6.11 12.82 -43.74
N ASP A 307 -5.22 12.20 -42.96
CA ASP A 307 -3.76 12.16 -43.03
C ASP A 307 -2.88 13.40 -42.79
N GLY A 308 -1.87 13.19 -41.94
CA GLY A 308 -0.74 14.09 -41.72
C GLY A 308 0.23 13.59 -40.65
N VAL A 309 1.04 12.59 -41.00
CA VAL A 309 2.26 12.17 -40.30
C VAL A 309 3.33 13.26 -40.44
N ASP A 310 4.04 13.63 -39.36
CA ASP A 310 5.47 13.97 -39.46
C ASP A 310 6.20 13.87 -38.12
N THR A 311 7.51 13.98 -38.20
CA THR A 311 8.53 13.16 -37.56
C THR A 311 9.28 13.83 -36.40
N ALA A 312 10.05 12.98 -35.70
CA ALA A 312 10.95 13.23 -34.59
C ALA A 312 12.01 14.34 -34.80
N HIS A 313 12.40 14.99 -33.69
CA HIS A 313 13.73 15.58 -33.50
C HIS A 313 14.20 15.43 -32.05
N GLU A 314 15.26 14.64 -31.84
CA GLU A 314 16.20 14.76 -30.71
C GLU A 314 17.15 15.94 -30.93
N PRO A 315 17.82 16.41 -29.87
CA PRO A 315 19.28 16.35 -29.93
C PRO A 315 19.97 15.91 -28.63
N ALA A 316 21.23 15.48 -28.83
CA ALA A 316 22.13 14.82 -27.90
C ALA A 316 22.85 15.75 -26.88
N LEU A 317 23.15 15.13 -25.74
CA LEU A 317 24.37 15.13 -24.90
C LEU A 317 25.45 16.22 -25.11
N HIS A 318 25.88 16.85 -24.00
CA HIS A 318 27.31 17.01 -23.62
C HIS A 318 27.49 17.56 -22.19
N GLY A 319 28.46 17.02 -21.43
CA GLY A 319 29.22 17.76 -20.41
C GLY A 319 29.23 17.21 -18.97
N ALA A 320 30.22 16.38 -18.65
CA ALA A 320 30.72 16.12 -17.28
C ALA A 320 31.98 16.99 -17.01
N PRO A 321 32.73 16.81 -15.89
CA PRO A 321 32.38 16.92 -14.46
C PRO A 321 33.27 17.97 -13.75
N SER A 322 33.00 18.27 -12.47
CA SER A 322 33.99 18.97 -11.61
C SER A 322 34.07 18.34 -10.23
N ALA A 323 35.26 17.87 -9.89
CA ALA A 323 35.68 17.39 -8.58
C ALA A 323 36.37 18.52 -7.81
N ALA A 324 36.17 18.57 -6.49
CA ALA A 324 37.14 19.17 -5.58
C ALA A 324 37.00 18.52 -4.19
N ALA A 325 37.98 17.67 -3.86
CA ALA A 325 38.31 17.26 -2.51
C ALA A 325 38.96 18.42 -1.75
N HIS A 326 38.82 18.49 -0.42
CA HIS A 326 39.85 18.94 0.55
C HIS A 326 39.54 18.30 1.91
N GLY A 327 40.56 17.65 2.51
CA GLY A 327 40.49 16.90 3.77
C GLY A 327 40.80 17.75 5.03
N PRO A 328 41.37 17.15 6.10
CA PRO A 328 40.66 16.97 7.37
C PRO A 328 41.20 17.82 8.52
N GLY A 329 40.37 18.06 9.54
CA GLY A 329 40.73 18.75 10.79
C GLY A 329 40.52 17.87 12.02
N THR A 330 41.62 17.53 12.68
CA THR A 330 41.71 16.86 13.98
C THR A 330 41.31 17.77 15.14
N GLY A 331 40.67 17.25 16.18
CA GLY A 331 40.40 17.98 17.41
C GLY A 331 39.98 17.07 18.57
N THR A 332 40.94 16.69 19.40
CA THR A 332 40.81 15.99 20.68
C THR A 332 40.21 16.90 21.77
N GLY A 333 39.37 16.35 22.66
CA GLY A 333 38.90 17.06 23.85
C GLY A 333 38.25 16.13 24.88
N THR A 334 39.04 15.69 25.84
CA THR A 334 38.68 14.91 27.03
C THR A 334 37.96 15.75 28.09
N GLY A 335 36.99 15.17 28.81
CA GLY A 335 36.44 15.74 30.05
C GLY A 335 35.68 14.70 30.88
N LYS A 336 36.31 14.25 31.97
CA LYS A 336 35.77 13.32 33.00
C LYS A 336 34.89 14.05 34.02
N GLY A 337 33.98 13.32 34.66
CA GLY A 337 33.41 13.62 35.99
C GLY A 337 32.17 12.75 36.26
N ALA A 338 32.30 11.54 36.81
CA ALA A 338 32.23 11.24 38.26
C ALA A 338 30.81 11.47 38.84
N SER A 339 29.96 10.44 38.92
CA SER A 339 29.80 9.50 40.05
C SER A 339 28.95 10.03 41.21
N ALA A 340 27.80 9.42 41.45
CA ALA A 340 27.26 9.14 42.78
C ALA A 340 26.19 8.05 42.68
N GLY A 341 26.44 6.91 43.32
CA GLY A 341 25.51 5.80 43.45
C GLY A 341 24.64 5.90 44.72
N PRO A 342 24.19 4.77 45.29
CA PRO A 342 22.75 4.49 45.42
C PRO A 342 22.31 4.17 46.87
N VAL A 343 21.03 4.35 47.20
CA VAL A 343 20.39 3.71 48.38
C VAL A 343 18.84 3.72 48.26
N PRO A 344 18.07 2.91 49.03
CA PRO A 344 17.35 1.77 48.47
C PRO A 344 15.88 1.63 48.94
N GLY A 345 15.20 0.59 48.43
CA GLY A 345 14.31 -0.25 49.24
C GLY A 345 12.82 0.07 49.22
N SER A 346 12.01 -0.87 48.73
CA SER A 346 11.05 -1.62 49.55
C SER A 346 10.30 -2.66 48.70
N GLY A 347 10.25 -3.88 49.24
CA GLY A 347 9.63 -5.05 48.62
C GLY A 347 8.11 -5.12 48.78
N PRO A 348 7.52 -6.31 48.57
CA PRO A 348 6.27 -6.48 47.82
C PRO A 348 5.02 -6.52 48.71
N ARG A 349 3.85 -6.33 48.09
CA ARG A 349 2.55 -6.67 48.69
C ARG A 349 1.78 -7.60 47.76
N GLU A 350 1.52 -8.80 48.26
CA GLU A 350 0.54 -9.76 47.74
C GLU A 350 -0.88 -9.36 48.16
N GLY A 351 -1.86 -9.77 47.35
CA GLY A 351 -3.19 -10.14 47.84
C GLY A 351 -4.36 -9.31 47.29
N ALA A 352 -5.04 -9.83 46.26
CA ALA A 352 -6.51 -9.86 46.23
C ALA A 352 -6.99 -10.85 45.15
N LEU A 353 -7.84 -11.78 45.62
CA LEU A 353 -8.50 -12.85 44.90
C LEU A 353 -9.69 -12.29 44.09
N HIS A 354 -9.85 -12.71 42.83
CA HIS A 354 -11.13 -12.67 42.13
C HIS A 354 -11.33 -13.97 41.33
N GLY A 355 -12.56 -14.50 41.42
CA GLY A 355 -12.93 -15.90 41.16
C GLY A 355 -12.98 -16.33 39.69
N PRO A 356 -13.43 -17.59 39.45
CA PRO A 356 -13.36 -18.23 38.15
C PRO A 356 -14.31 -17.58 37.13
N LEU A 357 -13.77 -17.35 35.93
CA LEU A 357 -14.51 -16.95 34.73
C LEU A 357 -15.53 -18.04 34.35
N PRO A 358 -16.73 -17.69 33.87
CA PRO A 358 -17.70 -18.67 33.43
C PRO A 358 -17.22 -19.38 32.16
N ASP A 359 -17.49 -20.68 32.12
CA ASP A 359 -17.18 -21.61 31.03
C ASP A 359 -17.79 -21.10 29.70
N ALA A 360 -16.94 -20.61 28.81
CA ALA A 360 -17.33 -20.28 27.45
C ALA A 360 -17.59 -21.59 26.71
N GLY A 361 -18.87 -21.96 26.60
CA GLY A 361 -19.33 -23.08 25.78
C GLY A 361 -18.74 -23.02 24.36
N PRO A 362 -18.61 -24.16 23.69
CA PRO A 362 -17.89 -24.25 22.42
C PRO A 362 -18.50 -23.29 21.40
N GLY A 363 -17.69 -22.35 20.91
CA GLY A 363 -18.06 -21.45 19.82
C GLY A 363 -18.54 -22.24 18.59
N PRO A 364 -19.35 -21.59 17.73
CA PRO A 364 -19.93 -22.27 16.58
C PRO A 364 -18.83 -22.86 15.70
N ARG A 365 -19.00 -24.13 15.31
CA ARG A 365 -18.08 -24.80 14.40
C ARG A 365 -18.15 -24.10 13.03
N PRO A 366 -17.02 -23.90 12.32
CA PRO A 366 -17.06 -23.37 10.97
C PRO A 366 -17.67 -24.44 10.06
N GLY A 367 -18.91 -24.24 9.63
CA GLY A 367 -19.60 -25.18 8.74
C GLY A 367 -21.12 -25.10 8.71
N ASP A 368 -21.78 -24.48 9.69
CA ASP A 368 -23.24 -24.45 9.72
C ASP A 368 -23.83 -23.25 8.94
N GLY A 369 -23.94 -23.46 7.62
CA GLY A 369 -25.16 -23.23 6.85
C GLY A 369 -25.89 -21.89 6.97
N ALA A 370 -25.27 -20.79 6.56
CA ALA A 370 -26.02 -19.73 5.90
C ALA A 370 -26.09 -20.07 4.40
N GLY A 371 -27.28 -20.12 3.82
CA GLY A 371 -27.44 -20.26 2.36
C GLY A 371 -26.66 -19.17 1.60
N PRO A 372 -26.45 -19.32 0.28
CA PRO A 372 -25.74 -18.31 -0.50
C PRO A 372 -26.37 -16.94 -0.22
N GLY A 373 -25.57 -16.02 0.33
CA GLY A 373 -26.02 -14.67 0.66
C GLY A 373 -26.59 -13.96 -0.58
N PRO A 374 -27.31 -12.85 -0.41
CA PRO A 374 -28.00 -12.17 -1.51
C PRO A 374 -27.08 -11.81 -2.69
N ASN A 375 -25.79 -11.61 -2.42
CA ASN A 375 -24.79 -11.24 -3.42
C ASN A 375 -24.05 -12.44 -4.05
N ALA A 376 -24.45 -13.70 -3.80
CA ALA A 376 -23.69 -14.86 -4.26
C ALA A 376 -23.45 -14.90 -5.78
N PRO A 377 -24.43 -14.59 -6.66
CA PRO A 377 -24.18 -14.55 -8.11
C PRO A 377 -23.22 -13.42 -8.51
N ALA A 378 -23.35 -12.23 -7.91
CA ALA A 378 -22.44 -11.11 -8.16
C ALA A 378 -21.01 -11.44 -7.73
N ARG A 379 -20.88 -12.10 -6.57
CA ARG A 379 -19.61 -12.58 -6.02
C ARG A 379 -18.93 -13.60 -6.92
N GLU A 380 -19.67 -14.56 -7.48
CA GLU A 380 -19.14 -15.54 -8.43
C GLU A 380 -18.63 -14.87 -9.71
N ARG A 381 -19.43 -13.97 -10.32
CA ARG A 381 -19.02 -13.22 -11.52
C ARG A 381 -17.78 -12.37 -11.28
N LEU A 382 -17.75 -11.62 -10.18
CA LEU A 382 -16.59 -10.82 -9.79
C LEU A 382 -15.37 -11.70 -9.57
N GLY A 383 -15.54 -12.84 -8.89
CA GLY A 383 -14.45 -13.78 -8.61
C GLY A 383 -13.82 -14.33 -9.88
N LEU A 384 -14.63 -14.74 -10.86
CA LEU A 384 -14.14 -15.22 -12.15
C LEU A 384 -13.36 -14.12 -12.91
N ALA A 385 -13.89 -12.89 -12.92
CA ALA A 385 -13.24 -11.75 -13.58
C ALA A 385 -11.89 -11.39 -12.93
N GLN A 386 -11.85 -11.32 -11.59
CA GLN A 386 -10.62 -11.07 -10.83
C GLN A 386 -9.60 -12.20 -11.00
N ALA A 387 -10.03 -13.46 -10.98
CA ALA A 387 -9.16 -14.60 -11.20
C ALA A 387 -8.55 -14.59 -12.61
N ALA A 388 -9.33 -14.27 -13.64
CA ALA A 388 -8.86 -14.17 -15.01
C ALA A 388 -7.79 -13.06 -15.17
N LEU A 389 -8.07 -11.84 -14.65
CA LEU A 389 -7.12 -10.74 -14.68
C LEU A 389 -5.83 -11.09 -13.92
N LEU A 390 -5.96 -11.60 -12.69
CA LEU A 390 -4.80 -11.91 -11.86
C LEU A 390 -3.95 -13.03 -12.48
N SER A 391 -4.57 -14.05 -13.04
CA SER A 391 -3.87 -15.13 -13.75
C SER A 391 -3.05 -14.58 -14.93
N ALA A 392 -3.60 -13.62 -15.69
CA ALA A 392 -2.85 -12.99 -16.78
C ALA A 392 -1.66 -12.18 -16.27
N LEU A 393 -1.83 -11.50 -15.12
CA LEU A 393 -0.79 -10.67 -14.53
C LEU A 393 0.37 -11.46 -13.91
N VAL A 394 0.09 -12.59 -13.24
CA VAL A 394 1.09 -13.29 -12.40
C VAL A 394 1.34 -14.76 -12.76
N ALA A 395 0.54 -15.36 -13.63
CA ALA A 395 0.68 -16.76 -14.05
C ALA A 395 0.92 -16.92 -15.55
N GLY A 396 0.98 -15.83 -16.32
CA GLY A 396 1.32 -15.84 -17.74
C GLY A 396 0.21 -16.34 -18.66
N THR A 397 -1.05 -16.34 -18.21
CA THR A 397 -2.18 -16.63 -19.10
C THR A 397 -2.44 -15.45 -20.05
N PRO A 398 -3.11 -15.68 -21.19
CA PRO A 398 -3.50 -14.59 -22.08
C PRO A 398 -4.32 -13.50 -21.37
N PRO A 399 -4.18 -12.22 -21.75
CA PRO A 399 -5.05 -11.15 -21.31
C PRO A 399 -6.54 -11.47 -21.50
N PRO A 400 -7.41 -11.21 -20.51
CA PRO A 400 -8.85 -11.28 -20.71
C PRO A 400 -9.31 -10.26 -21.76
N GLU A 401 -10.46 -10.52 -22.39
CA GLU A 401 -11.06 -9.65 -23.39
C GLU A 401 -11.32 -8.23 -22.83
N GLY A 402 -11.15 -7.21 -23.68
CA GLY A 402 -11.42 -5.81 -23.34
C GLY A 402 -10.29 -5.08 -22.59
N PHE A 403 -9.25 -5.78 -22.12
CA PHE A 403 -8.10 -5.13 -21.50
C PHE A 403 -7.03 -4.68 -22.50
N ASP A 404 -6.39 -3.55 -22.21
CA ASP A 404 -5.21 -3.10 -22.94
C ASP A 404 -4.00 -4.01 -22.62
N ALA A 405 -3.59 -4.81 -23.60
CA ALA A 405 -2.48 -5.74 -23.46
C ALA A 405 -1.12 -5.06 -23.21
N ARG A 406 -0.91 -3.81 -23.67
CA ARG A 406 0.32 -3.05 -23.38
C ARG A 406 0.33 -2.65 -21.92
N ARG A 407 -0.77 -2.10 -21.38
CA ARG A 407 -0.88 -1.72 -19.96
C ARG A 407 -0.74 -2.93 -19.05
N LEU A 408 -1.35 -4.07 -19.41
CA LEU A 408 -1.17 -5.32 -18.66
C LEU A 408 0.29 -5.79 -18.62
N ARG A 409 1.02 -5.70 -19.74
CA ARG A 409 2.46 -6.04 -19.75
C ARG A 409 3.28 -5.13 -18.84
N VAL A 410 2.95 -3.85 -18.75
CA VAL A 410 3.61 -2.92 -17.82
C VAL A 410 3.27 -3.31 -16.37
N GLN A 411 2.01 -3.58 -16.07
CA GLN A 411 1.58 -4.02 -14.73
C GLN A 411 2.26 -5.32 -14.30
N THR A 412 2.33 -6.35 -15.18
CA THR A 412 3.04 -7.61 -14.90
C THR A 412 4.51 -7.37 -14.55
N ARG A 413 5.20 -6.51 -15.30
CA ARG A 413 6.61 -6.17 -15.02
C ARG A 413 6.77 -5.44 -13.69
N ALA A 414 5.90 -4.49 -13.40
CA ALA A 414 5.89 -3.74 -12.15
C ALA A 414 5.66 -4.65 -10.94
N LEU A 415 4.67 -5.56 -11.02
CA LEU A 415 4.40 -6.55 -9.98
C LEU A 415 5.60 -7.46 -9.74
N ALA A 416 6.20 -8.03 -10.80
CA ALA A 416 7.37 -8.90 -10.67
C ALA A 416 8.58 -8.17 -10.05
N ALA A 417 8.81 -6.91 -10.43
CA ALA A 417 9.87 -6.07 -9.86
C ALA A 417 9.63 -5.80 -8.37
N LYS A 418 8.41 -5.36 -8.00
CA LYS A 418 8.04 -5.13 -6.60
C LYS A 418 8.18 -6.40 -5.78
N ARG A 419 7.78 -7.56 -6.32
CA ARG A 419 7.93 -8.86 -5.65
C ARG A 419 9.39 -9.19 -5.36
N ALA A 420 10.28 -8.93 -6.32
CA ALA A 420 11.73 -9.09 -6.13
C ALA A 420 12.25 -8.17 -5.01
N ASP A 421 11.84 -6.89 -5.01
CA ASP A 421 12.32 -5.92 -4.04
C ASP A 421 11.82 -6.25 -2.62
N VAL A 422 10.57 -6.69 -2.48
CA VAL A 422 10.03 -7.12 -1.18
C VAL A 422 10.69 -8.43 -0.72
N VAL A 423 10.92 -9.40 -1.61
CA VAL A 423 11.65 -10.63 -1.26
C VAL A 423 13.07 -10.31 -0.79
N ALA A 424 13.76 -9.36 -1.43
CA ALA A 424 15.07 -8.90 -0.98
C ALA A 424 15.02 -8.28 0.44
N LYS A 425 13.94 -7.58 0.80
CA LYS A 425 13.74 -7.03 2.16
C LYS A 425 13.45 -8.14 3.19
N VAL A 426 12.60 -9.13 2.87
CA VAL A 426 12.23 -10.19 3.82
C VAL A 426 13.24 -11.34 3.93
N ALA A 427 14.09 -11.50 2.92
CA ALA A 427 15.12 -12.52 2.81
C ALA A 427 16.42 -11.92 2.24
N PRO A 428 17.08 -11.01 2.99
CA PRO A 428 18.23 -10.24 2.51
C PRO A 428 19.44 -11.11 2.16
N GLU A 429 19.52 -12.34 2.70
CA GLU A 429 20.61 -13.26 2.35
C GLU A 429 20.51 -13.77 0.91
N LEU A 430 19.34 -13.74 0.28
CA LEU A 430 19.18 -14.21 -1.10
C LEU A 430 19.96 -13.32 -2.10
N PRO A 431 19.80 -11.98 -2.10
CA PRO A 431 20.70 -11.09 -2.83
C PRO A 431 22.18 -11.28 -2.49
N GLU A 432 22.54 -11.50 -1.22
CA GLU A 432 23.94 -11.73 -0.82
C GLU A 432 24.53 -13.05 -1.34
N ILE A 433 23.69 -14.08 -1.52
CA ILE A 433 24.11 -15.39 -2.03
C ILE A 433 24.21 -15.35 -3.56
N LEU A 434 23.23 -14.74 -4.23
CA LEU A 434 23.10 -14.75 -5.69
C LEU A 434 23.82 -13.58 -6.38
N GLY A 435 24.25 -12.58 -5.61
CA GLY A 435 24.94 -11.40 -6.09
C GLY A 435 24.13 -10.64 -7.15
N THR A 436 24.81 -10.12 -8.17
CA THR A 436 24.19 -9.37 -9.28
C THR A 436 23.19 -10.19 -10.10
N GLY A 437 23.25 -11.54 -10.00
CA GLY A 437 22.32 -12.44 -10.66
C GLY A 437 20.92 -12.53 -10.01
N TYR A 438 20.77 -12.07 -8.76
CA TYR A 438 19.51 -12.16 -8.00
C TYR A 438 18.30 -11.65 -8.78
N ARG A 439 18.38 -10.39 -9.25
CA ARG A 439 17.23 -9.71 -9.86
C ARG A 439 16.78 -10.41 -11.13
N ALA A 440 17.72 -10.74 -12.02
CA ALA A 440 17.40 -11.42 -13.27
C ALA A 440 16.81 -12.83 -13.02
N ALA A 441 17.37 -13.58 -12.08
CA ALA A 441 16.88 -14.91 -11.71
C ALA A 441 15.49 -14.87 -11.10
N TYR A 442 15.21 -13.89 -10.23
CA TYR A 442 13.92 -13.75 -9.59
C TYR A 442 12.84 -13.30 -10.59
N LEU A 443 13.15 -12.34 -11.46
CA LEU A 443 12.21 -11.91 -12.51
C LEU A 443 11.87 -13.06 -13.46
N ASP A 444 12.83 -13.94 -13.77
CA ASP A 444 12.58 -15.13 -14.56
C ASP A 444 11.66 -16.13 -13.85
N TYR A 445 11.91 -16.39 -12.57
CA TYR A 445 11.05 -17.19 -11.70
C TYR A 445 9.61 -16.67 -11.67
N ALA A 446 9.44 -15.36 -11.48
CA ALA A 446 8.14 -14.73 -11.27
C ALA A 446 7.23 -14.71 -12.51
N LYS A 447 7.76 -14.88 -13.74
CA LYS A 447 6.99 -14.82 -15.00
C LYS A 447 5.78 -15.76 -15.06
N SER A 448 5.89 -16.94 -14.45
CA SER A 448 4.86 -17.98 -14.52
C SER A 448 4.63 -18.69 -13.18
N ARG A 449 5.16 -18.13 -12.08
CA ARG A 449 5.02 -18.68 -10.73
C ARG A 449 4.39 -17.63 -9.84
N PRO A 450 3.05 -17.62 -9.73
CA PRO A 450 2.35 -16.69 -8.87
C PRO A 450 2.69 -16.96 -7.40
N MET A 451 2.71 -15.89 -6.60
CA MET A 451 2.81 -16.01 -5.15
C MET A 451 1.53 -16.66 -4.60
N ARG A 452 1.68 -17.50 -3.57
CA ARG A 452 0.56 -18.28 -2.99
C ARG A 452 0.27 -17.96 -1.53
N ASP A 453 1.31 -17.69 -0.75
CA ASP A 453 1.20 -17.56 0.71
C ASP A 453 2.21 -16.55 1.26
N GLY A 454 2.18 -15.34 0.68
CA GLY A 454 3.05 -14.24 1.06
C GLY A 454 4.54 -14.40 0.73
N TYR A 455 5.30 -13.35 1.03
CA TYR A 455 6.67 -13.15 0.55
C TYR A 455 7.70 -14.13 1.14
N ARG A 456 7.54 -14.54 2.40
CA ARG A 456 8.46 -15.50 3.02
C ARG A 456 8.37 -16.87 2.36
N ARG A 457 7.15 -17.29 2.00
CA ARG A 457 6.96 -18.55 1.27
C ARG A 457 7.51 -18.42 -0.15
N ASP A 458 7.24 -17.31 -0.82
CA ASP A 458 7.73 -17.06 -2.17
C ASP A 458 9.27 -17.03 -2.25
N ALA A 459 9.95 -16.52 -1.22
CA ALA A 459 11.40 -16.59 -1.09
C ALA A 459 11.91 -18.04 -1.02
N LEU A 460 11.20 -18.93 -0.32
CA LEU A 460 11.53 -20.35 -0.25
C LEU A 460 11.28 -21.07 -1.57
N ASP A 461 10.14 -20.81 -2.21
CA ASP A 461 9.77 -21.41 -3.50
C ASP A 461 10.73 -20.93 -4.61
N PHE A 462 11.20 -19.68 -4.56
CA PHE A 462 12.25 -19.17 -5.45
C PHE A 462 13.59 -19.87 -5.25
N ALA A 463 14.05 -20.03 -4.00
CA ALA A 463 15.28 -20.73 -3.70
C ALA A 463 15.21 -22.20 -4.16
N GLU A 464 14.07 -22.86 -3.92
CA GLU A 464 13.82 -24.23 -4.40
C GLU A 464 13.88 -24.30 -5.92
N TYR A 465 13.23 -23.36 -6.62
CA TYR A 465 13.26 -23.28 -8.08
C TYR A 465 14.69 -23.25 -8.64
N LEU A 466 15.56 -22.42 -8.05
CA LEU A 466 16.95 -22.35 -8.48
C LEU A 466 17.71 -23.65 -8.21
N LEU A 467 17.55 -24.23 -7.01
CA LEU A 467 18.22 -25.47 -6.64
C LEU A 467 17.80 -26.64 -7.54
N VAL A 468 16.51 -26.77 -7.87
CA VAL A 468 16.00 -27.77 -8.82
C VAL A 468 16.57 -27.56 -10.22
N ALA A 469 16.76 -26.31 -10.63
CA ALA A 469 17.39 -25.96 -11.91
C ALA A 469 18.93 -26.09 -11.89
N GLY A 470 19.54 -26.55 -10.79
CA GLY A 470 20.99 -26.65 -10.66
C GLY A 470 21.71 -25.30 -10.53
N ARG A 471 20.99 -24.22 -10.18
CA ARG A 471 21.51 -22.85 -10.07
C ARG A 471 21.64 -22.42 -8.59
N PRO A 472 22.54 -21.46 -8.29
CA PRO A 472 23.56 -20.90 -9.17
C PRO A 472 24.66 -21.92 -9.53
N GLU A 473 25.35 -21.70 -10.66
CA GLU A 473 26.45 -22.56 -11.14
C GLU A 473 27.68 -22.51 -10.25
N ASP A 474 27.90 -21.38 -9.56
CA ASP A 474 28.96 -21.26 -8.56
C ASP A 474 28.73 -22.25 -7.41
N PRO A 475 29.64 -23.23 -7.20
CA PRO A 475 29.48 -24.26 -6.17
C PRO A 475 29.40 -23.68 -4.75
N VAL A 476 30.01 -22.53 -4.49
CA VAL A 476 29.97 -21.89 -3.16
C VAL A 476 28.59 -21.29 -2.91
N ALA A 477 28.10 -20.45 -3.83
CA ALA A 477 26.76 -19.88 -3.76
C ALA A 477 25.68 -20.98 -3.74
N HIS A 478 25.84 -22.06 -4.53
CA HIS A 478 24.92 -23.19 -4.52
C HIS A 478 24.81 -23.81 -3.13
N ARG A 479 25.95 -24.17 -2.49
CA ARG A 479 25.94 -24.72 -1.12
C ARG A 479 25.33 -23.76 -0.10
N ARG A 480 25.61 -22.45 -0.22
CA ARG A 480 25.00 -21.43 0.66
C ARG A 480 23.49 -21.38 0.49
N LEU A 481 22.98 -21.40 -0.74
CA LEU A 481 21.55 -21.41 -1.04
C LEU A 481 20.88 -22.68 -0.50
N THR A 482 21.50 -23.85 -0.70
CA THR A 482 21.01 -25.12 -0.16
C THR A 482 20.86 -25.06 1.36
N HIS A 483 21.89 -24.58 2.08
CA HIS A 483 21.80 -24.44 3.53
C HIS A 483 20.73 -23.43 3.96
N TRP A 484 20.65 -22.27 3.29
CA TRP A 484 19.65 -21.25 3.58
C TRP A 484 18.21 -21.81 3.45
N TRP A 485 17.96 -22.59 2.40
CA TRP A 485 16.66 -23.22 2.14
C TRP A 485 16.37 -24.31 3.17
N GLN A 486 17.30 -25.23 3.42
CA GLN A 486 17.13 -26.32 4.40
C GLN A 486 16.87 -25.81 5.83
N ASP A 487 17.50 -24.69 6.22
CA ASP A 487 17.31 -24.08 7.54
C ASP A 487 15.90 -23.54 7.76
N ARG A 488 15.18 -23.21 6.68
CA ARG A 488 13.89 -22.50 6.73
C ARG A 488 12.72 -23.34 6.23
N ALA A 489 12.95 -24.30 5.33
CA ALA A 489 11.95 -25.22 4.81
C ALA A 489 11.63 -26.37 5.79
N ALA A 490 12.45 -26.58 6.82
CA ALA A 490 12.25 -27.65 7.79
C ALA A 490 10.96 -27.44 8.64
N PRO A 491 10.12 -28.48 8.85
CA PRO A 491 8.88 -28.40 9.63
C PRO A 491 9.07 -27.94 11.08
N ARG A 492 10.29 -28.06 11.61
CA ARG A 492 10.74 -27.42 12.84
C ARG A 492 11.99 -26.60 12.52
N PRO A 493 12.02 -25.29 12.82
CA PRO A 493 13.24 -24.52 12.68
C PRO A 493 14.34 -25.14 13.55
N PRO A 494 15.57 -25.30 13.04
CA PRO A 494 16.67 -25.84 13.84
C PRO A 494 16.86 -24.98 15.09
N GLY A 495 17.06 -25.62 16.25
CA GLY A 495 17.30 -24.91 17.51
C GLY A 495 18.49 -23.96 17.43
N ARG A 496 18.56 -22.96 18.33
CA ARG A 496 19.62 -21.94 18.34
C ARG A 496 21.01 -22.56 18.21
N THR A 497 21.30 -23.63 18.94
CA THR A 497 22.57 -24.36 18.89
C THR A 497 22.86 -24.94 17.50
N THR A 498 21.88 -25.57 16.85
CA THR A 498 22.02 -26.10 15.49
C THR A 498 22.23 -24.99 14.46
N ARG A 499 21.56 -23.84 14.62
CA ARG A 499 21.80 -22.65 13.78
C ARG A 499 23.21 -22.10 13.96
N PHE A 500 23.70 -22.00 15.20
CA PHE A 500 25.08 -21.58 15.49
C PHE A 500 26.11 -22.56 14.93
N VAL A 501 25.89 -23.87 15.04
CA VAL A 501 26.78 -24.90 14.47
C VAL A 501 26.78 -24.85 12.94
N ARG A 502 25.62 -24.64 12.31
CA ARG A 502 25.50 -24.49 10.84
C ARG A 502 26.15 -23.19 10.36
N ALA A 503 25.96 -22.08 11.08
CA ALA A 503 26.63 -20.80 10.80
C ALA A 503 28.16 -20.89 10.97
N ALA A 504 28.64 -21.56 12.02
CA ALA A 504 30.06 -21.81 12.25
C ALA A 504 30.66 -22.71 11.15
N ARG A 505 29.94 -23.76 10.72
CA ARG A 505 30.35 -24.58 9.57
C ARG A 505 30.36 -23.79 8.26
N ALA A 506 29.37 -22.93 8.02
CA ALA A 506 29.34 -22.06 6.85
C ALA A 506 30.47 -21.02 6.86
N ALA A 507 30.88 -20.53 8.05
CA ALA A 507 32.03 -19.66 8.23
C ALA A 507 33.38 -20.38 8.05
N LEU A 508 33.47 -21.66 8.44
CA LEU A 508 34.65 -22.51 8.20
C LEU A 508 34.83 -22.87 6.72
N VAL A 509 33.77 -22.82 5.92
CA VAL A 509 33.82 -22.96 4.45
C VAL A 509 34.18 -21.64 3.75
N ARG A 510 34.29 -20.51 4.48
CA ARG A 510 34.86 -19.24 3.98
C ARG A 510 36.40 -19.20 4.04
N GLY A 511 37.04 -20.27 4.52
CA GLY A 511 38.50 -20.41 4.61
C GLY A 511 39.12 -21.04 3.38
#